data_AF-A0A3P6R6H7-F1
#
_entry.id   AF-A0A3P6R6H7-F1
#
_cell.length_a   1.000
_cell.length_b   1.000
_cell.length_c   1.000
_cell.angle_alpha   90.00
_cell.angle_beta   90.00
_cell.angle_gamma   90.00
#
_symmetry.space_group_name_H-M   'P 1'
#
loop_
_entity.id
_entity.type
_entity.pdbx_description
1 polymer ?
#
loop_
_entity_poly.entity_id
_entity_poly.type
_entity_poly.pdbx_seq_one_letter_code
_entity_poly.pdbx_strand_id
1 'polypeptide(L)'
;MDQWLQNQGPSMSYEDWTKKLEEVHTDLGNPLPREIEWVACKGSKPHFRGYTCGVWVLAHAMAAEAYKQEANNATFNPVTEFLDPFYHFVVKFLSCEWCAKNFRKEAVSFKMKEVATREQLVMWLWRVHNFVNKRLSGYHSDDPKFPKRQFPPPVLCSQCYTPDGAFDEEEVLKFLIRYFSDIRQDSVQACRINYADLTL
;
A
#
# COMPACT_ATOMS: atom_id res chain seq x y z
N MET A 1 -21.56 -0.13 2.82
CA MET A 1 -21.11 -0.10 1.42
C MET A 1 -21.03 -1.51 0.83
N ASP A 2 -20.21 -2.41 1.40
CA ASP A 2 -20.04 -3.78 0.92
C ASP A 2 -21.36 -4.57 0.76
N GLN A 3 -22.19 -4.63 1.82
CA GLN A 3 -23.52 -5.27 1.74
C GLN A 3 -24.43 -4.68 0.67
N TRP A 4 -24.33 -3.36 0.42
CA TRP A 4 -25.13 -2.72 -0.62
C TRP A 4 -24.65 -3.14 -2.01
N LEU A 5 -23.33 -3.20 -2.23
CA LEU A 5 -22.70 -3.67 -3.47
C LEU A 5 -23.10 -5.10 -3.82
N GLN A 6 -23.12 -6.01 -2.85
CA GLN A 6 -23.49 -7.41 -3.06
C GLN A 6 -24.94 -7.61 -3.52
N ASN A 7 -25.80 -6.62 -3.27
CA ASN A 7 -27.21 -6.63 -3.69
C ASN A 7 -27.46 -5.95 -5.05
N GLN A 8 -26.41 -5.44 -5.71
CA GLN A 8 -26.54 -4.80 -7.02
C GLN A 8 -26.53 -5.82 -8.16
N GLY A 9 -27.17 -5.46 -9.28
CA GLY A 9 -27.17 -6.25 -10.50
C GLY A 9 -25.82 -6.24 -11.24
N PRO A 10 -25.76 -6.76 -12.48
CA PRO A 10 -24.53 -6.85 -13.26
C PRO A 10 -23.97 -5.50 -13.73
N SER A 11 -24.73 -4.41 -13.57
CA SER A 11 -24.33 -3.05 -13.95
C SER A 11 -24.81 -2.03 -12.91
N MET A 12 -24.10 -0.91 -12.86
CA MET A 12 -24.36 0.22 -11.96
C MET A 12 -23.97 1.51 -12.65
N SER A 13 -24.77 2.55 -12.51
CA SER A 13 -24.41 3.89 -13.00
C SER A 13 -23.42 4.58 -12.05
N TYR A 14 -22.68 5.56 -12.57
CA TYR A 14 -21.82 6.39 -11.74
C TYR A 14 -22.63 7.20 -10.72
N GLU A 15 -23.83 7.61 -11.11
CA GLU A 15 -24.78 8.35 -10.28
C GLU A 15 -25.26 7.52 -9.09
N ASP A 16 -25.65 6.25 -9.32
CA ASP A 16 -26.08 5.34 -8.25
C ASP A 16 -24.95 5.09 -7.24
N TRP A 17 -23.74 4.85 -7.75
CA TRP A 17 -22.54 4.69 -6.91
C TRP A 17 -22.29 5.94 -6.06
N THR A 18 -22.24 7.10 -6.69
CA THR A 18 -21.89 8.36 -6.02
C THR A 18 -22.95 8.74 -4.99
N LYS A 19 -24.23 8.58 -5.35
CA LYS A 19 -25.34 8.79 -4.42
C LYS A 19 -25.19 7.90 -3.19
N LYS A 20 -24.90 6.61 -3.38
CA LYS A 20 -24.75 5.71 -2.24
C LYS A 20 -23.52 6.05 -1.38
N LEU A 21 -22.42 6.44 -2.00
CA LEU A 21 -21.22 6.84 -1.30
C LEU A 21 -21.48 8.06 -0.40
N GLU A 22 -22.18 9.07 -0.92
CA GLU A 22 -22.57 10.27 -0.15
C GLU A 22 -23.55 9.97 0.99
N GLU A 23 -24.51 9.05 0.77
CA GLU A 23 -25.38 8.54 1.84
C GLU A 23 -24.55 7.93 2.98
N VAL A 24 -23.63 7.00 2.65
CA VAL A 24 -22.78 6.33 3.65
C VAL A 24 -21.85 7.32 4.37
N HIS A 25 -21.27 8.27 3.63
CA HIS A 25 -20.44 9.32 4.23
C HIS A 25 -21.24 10.15 5.23
N THR A 26 -22.45 10.56 4.86
CA THR A 26 -23.33 11.36 5.72
C THR A 26 -23.76 10.57 6.96
N ASP A 27 -24.19 9.31 6.78
CA ASP A 27 -24.64 8.43 7.88
C ASP A 27 -23.53 8.17 8.92
N LEU A 28 -22.27 8.15 8.48
CA LEU A 28 -21.10 7.97 9.35
C LEU A 28 -20.52 9.29 9.89
N GLY A 29 -21.20 10.42 9.68
CA GLY A 29 -20.75 11.72 10.20
C GLY A 29 -19.57 12.33 9.43
N ASN A 30 -19.44 12.04 8.14
CA ASN A 30 -18.37 12.50 7.24
C ASN A 30 -16.96 12.14 7.75
N PRO A 31 -16.65 10.84 7.90
CA PRO A 31 -15.40 10.40 8.52
C PRO A 31 -14.15 10.66 7.67
N LEU A 32 -14.33 10.87 6.37
CA LEU A 32 -13.24 11.16 5.42
C LEU A 32 -13.29 12.64 4.99
N PRO A 33 -12.13 13.31 4.86
CA PRO A 33 -12.08 14.70 4.42
C PRO A 33 -12.50 14.82 2.95
N ARG A 34 -13.12 15.96 2.60
CA ARG A 34 -13.47 16.28 1.20
C ARG A 34 -12.27 16.64 0.34
N GLU A 35 -11.25 17.23 0.97
CA GLU A 35 -10.00 17.59 0.32
C GLU A 35 -8.91 16.58 0.65
N ILE A 36 -8.07 16.27 -0.34
CA ILE A 36 -6.98 15.32 -0.18
C ILE A 36 -5.77 16.05 0.40
N GLU A 37 -5.39 15.72 1.62
CA GLU A 37 -4.15 16.18 2.24
C GLU A 37 -3.15 15.02 2.38
N TRP A 38 -2.02 15.12 1.68
CA TRP A 38 -0.94 14.14 1.82
C TRP A 38 0.02 14.53 2.94
N VAL A 39 0.26 13.61 3.88
CA VAL A 39 1.27 13.74 4.94
C VAL A 39 2.50 12.88 4.59
N ALA A 40 2.51 11.61 4.98
CA ALA A 40 3.65 10.70 4.71
C ALA A 40 3.89 10.43 3.22
N CYS A 41 2.85 10.56 2.39
CA CYS A 41 2.91 10.39 0.93
C CYS A 41 3.06 11.71 0.16
N LYS A 42 3.29 12.85 0.83
CA LYS A 42 3.50 14.13 0.16
C LYS A 42 4.78 14.10 -0.69
N GLY A 43 4.65 14.44 -1.96
CA GLY A 43 5.78 14.63 -2.87
C GLY A 43 6.47 15.98 -2.66
N SER A 44 7.69 16.12 -3.16
CA SER A 44 8.38 17.42 -3.23
C SER A 44 7.72 18.39 -4.23
N LYS A 45 6.95 17.86 -5.18
CA LYS A 45 6.12 18.59 -6.15
C LYS A 45 4.77 17.88 -6.33
N PRO A 46 3.71 18.57 -6.82
CA PRO A 46 2.37 18.01 -6.91
C PRO A 46 2.23 16.72 -7.74
N HIS A 47 3.08 16.51 -8.75
CA HIS A 47 3.05 15.33 -9.61
C HIS A 47 3.83 14.12 -9.05
N PHE A 48 4.54 14.29 -7.92
CA PHE A 48 5.29 13.22 -7.28
C PHE A 48 4.49 12.57 -6.14
N ARG A 49 4.72 11.26 -5.95
CA ARG A 49 4.17 10.46 -4.83
C ARG A 49 2.63 10.52 -4.78
N GLY A 50 2.05 11.02 -3.69
CA GLY A 50 0.60 11.19 -3.53
C GLY A 50 -0.17 9.87 -3.61
N TYR A 51 -1.16 9.83 -4.48
CA TYR A 51 -2.12 8.73 -4.60
C TYR A 51 -1.47 7.35 -4.73
N THR A 52 -0.48 7.21 -5.62
CA THR A 52 0.19 5.91 -5.83
C THR A 52 0.99 5.45 -4.60
N CYS A 53 1.57 6.38 -3.84
CA CYS A 53 2.19 6.07 -2.55
C CYS A 53 1.13 5.60 -1.55
N GLY A 54 -0.02 6.28 -1.47
CA GLY A 54 -1.13 5.91 -0.59
C GLY A 54 -1.67 4.51 -0.88
N VAL A 55 -1.84 4.16 -2.17
CA VAL A 55 -2.29 2.82 -2.58
C VAL A 55 -1.31 1.72 -2.12
N TRP A 56 0.00 1.94 -2.27
CA TRP A 56 1.00 0.99 -1.78
C TRP A 56 0.96 0.87 -0.25
N VAL A 57 0.89 1.98 0.47
CA VAL A 57 0.80 1.98 1.94
C VAL A 57 -0.45 1.24 2.41
N LEU A 58 -1.60 1.50 1.78
CA LEU A 58 -2.85 0.83 2.09
C LEU A 58 -2.76 -0.68 1.87
N ALA A 59 -2.19 -1.13 0.76
CA ALA A 59 -2.02 -2.55 0.48
C ALA A 59 -1.12 -3.24 1.53
N HIS A 60 0.00 -2.61 1.88
CA HIS A 60 0.90 -3.16 2.91
C HIS A 60 0.24 -3.17 4.30
N ALA A 61 -0.52 -2.13 4.66
CA ALA A 61 -1.28 -2.07 5.91
C ALA A 61 -2.36 -3.17 5.98
N MET A 62 -3.15 -3.34 4.93
CA MET A 62 -4.17 -4.38 4.86
C MET A 62 -3.55 -5.79 4.92
N ALA A 63 -2.40 -6.01 4.27
CA ALA A 63 -1.71 -7.30 4.32
C ALA A 63 -1.14 -7.61 5.72
N ALA A 64 -0.58 -6.60 6.41
CA ALA A 64 -0.15 -6.74 7.79
C ALA A 64 -1.33 -7.00 8.75
N GLU A 65 -2.48 -6.40 8.47
CA GLU A 65 -3.69 -6.65 9.25
C GLU A 65 -4.26 -8.05 9.01
N ALA A 66 -4.35 -8.49 7.74
CA ALA A 66 -4.75 -9.85 7.39
C ALA A 66 -3.81 -10.88 8.03
N TYR A 67 -2.51 -10.62 8.08
CA TYR A 67 -1.57 -11.47 8.79
C TYR A 67 -1.96 -11.69 10.26
N LYS A 68 -2.39 -10.64 10.97
CA LYS A 68 -2.76 -10.74 12.39
C LYS A 68 -4.14 -11.37 12.58
N GLN A 69 -5.14 -10.89 11.84
CA GLN A 69 -6.53 -11.33 12.03
C GLN A 69 -6.75 -12.78 11.60
N GLU A 70 -6.07 -13.22 10.55
CA GLU A 70 -6.26 -14.56 9.97
C GLU A 70 -5.35 -15.63 10.59
N ALA A 71 -4.66 -15.32 11.69
CA ALA A 71 -3.70 -16.23 12.32
C ALA A 71 -4.29 -17.60 12.71
N ASN A 72 -5.58 -17.64 13.01
CA ASN A 72 -6.31 -18.87 13.38
C ASN A 72 -7.36 -19.29 12.32
N ASN A 73 -7.35 -18.67 11.14
CA ASN A 73 -8.28 -19.00 10.06
C ASN A 73 -7.62 -19.94 9.05
N ALA A 74 -7.87 -21.24 9.20
CA ALA A 74 -7.35 -22.26 8.28
C ALA A 74 -7.93 -22.18 6.86
N THR A 75 -9.01 -21.41 6.66
CA THR A 75 -9.67 -21.25 5.35
C THR A 75 -9.26 -19.98 4.61
N PHE A 76 -8.47 -19.11 5.24
CA PHE A 76 -7.99 -17.88 4.60
C PHE A 76 -7.17 -18.19 3.35
N ASN A 77 -7.55 -17.58 2.24
CA ASN A 77 -6.87 -17.68 0.96
C ASN A 77 -6.35 -16.30 0.52
N PRO A 78 -5.02 -16.06 0.62
CA PRO A 78 -4.42 -14.78 0.25
C PRO A 78 -4.71 -14.32 -1.18
N VAL A 79 -4.87 -15.26 -2.12
CA VAL A 79 -5.09 -14.92 -3.53
C VAL A 79 -6.50 -14.39 -3.72
N THR A 80 -7.51 -15.16 -3.32
CA THR A 80 -8.91 -14.81 -3.60
C THR A 80 -9.41 -13.68 -2.71
N GLU A 81 -8.92 -13.58 -1.48
CA GLU A 81 -9.41 -12.60 -0.51
C GLU A 81 -8.61 -11.29 -0.52
N PHE A 82 -7.38 -11.29 -1.05
CA PHE A 82 -6.55 -10.08 -1.07
C PHE A 82 -5.96 -9.78 -2.45
N LEU A 83 -5.11 -10.67 -2.99
CA LEU A 83 -4.27 -10.33 -4.14
C LEU A 83 -5.08 -10.13 -5.41
N ASP A 84 -6.14 -10.91 -5.63
CA ASP A 84 -7.03 -10.76 -6.78
C ASP A 84 -7.84 -9.47 -6.72
N PRO A 85 -8.51 -9.12 -5.60
CA PRO A 85 -9.13 -7.81 -5.43
C PRO A 85 -8.15 -6.66 -5.66
N PHE A 86 -6.96 -6.71 -5.05
CA PHE A 86 -5.94 -5.66 -5.20
C PHE A 86 -5.42 -5.58 -6.65
N TYR A 87 -5.15 -6.71 -7.28
CA TYR A 87 -4.77 -6.79 -8.69
C TYR A 87 -5.83 -6.18 -9.59
N HIS A 88 -7.10 -6.56 -9.42
CA HIS A 88 -8.20 -6.01 -10.22
C HIS A 88 -8.37 -4.52 -9.99
N PHE A 89 -8.23 -4.04 -8.75
CA PHE A 89 -8.22 -2.62 -8.45
C PHE A 89 -7.12 -1.89 -9.26
N VAL A 90 -5.88 -2.36 -9.18
CA VAL A 90 -4.75 -1.73 -9.88
C VAL A 90 -4.96 -1.75 -11.40
N VAL A 91 -5.40 -2.86 -11.98
CA VAL A 91 -5.47 -2.99 -13.44
C VAL A 91 -6.72 -2.39 -14.08
N LYS A 92 -7.75 -2.07 -13.29
CA LYS A 92 -9.04 -1.51 -13.76
C LYS A 92 -9.27 -0.07 -13.33
N PHE A 93 -8.82 0.33 -12.14
CA PHE A 93 -9.18 1.62 -11.54
C PHE A 93 -7.98 2.54 -11.27
N LEU A 94 -6.74 2.04 -11.26
CA LEU A 94 -5.57 2.92 -11.18
C LEU A 94 -5.42 3.69 -12.50
N SER A 95 -5.43 5.02 -12.41
CA SER A 95 -5.39 5.93 -13.58
C SER A 95 -4.14 5.79 -14.45
N CYS A 96 -3.06 5.23 -13.93
CA CYS A 96 -1.80 5.05 -14.66
C CYS A 96 -1.82 3.75 -15.49
N GLU A 97 -2.14 3.86 -16.79
CA GLU A 97 -2.18 2.71 -17.71
C GLU A 97 -0.85 1.93 -17.78
N TRP A 98 0.28 2.66 -17.83
CA TRP A 98 1.61 2.02 -17.89
C TRP A 98 1.95 1.29 -16.60
N CYS A 99 1.55 1.84 -15.45
CA CYS A 99 1.68 1.18 -14.15
C CYS A 99 0.87 -0.12 -14.13
N ALA A 100 -0.39 -0.08 -14.60
CA ALA A 100 -1.23 -1.27 -14.72
C ALA A 100 -0.63 -2.34 -15.66
N LYS A 101 -0.06 -1.94 -16.80
CA LYS A 101 0.64 -2.86 -17.73
C LYS A 101 1.84 -3.54 -17.05
N ASN A 102 2.63 -2.79 -16.30
CA ASN A 102 3.77 -3.35 -15.57
C ASN A 102 3.33 -4.26 -14.42
N PHE A 103 2.32 -3.85 -13.65
CA PHE A 103 1.81 -4.66 -12.55
C PHE A 103 1.25 -6.01 -13.02
N ARG A 104 0.62 -6.07 -14.21
CA ARG A 104 0.24 -7.36 -14.84
C ARG A 104 1.44 -8.28 -15.07
N LYS A 105 2.56 -7.75 -15.56
CA LYS A 105 3.78 -8.53 -15.78
C LYS A 105 4.39 -8.99 -14.46
N GLU A 106 4.40 -8.12 -13.46
CA GLU A 106 4.89 -8.41 -12.12
C GLU A 106 4.05 -9.50 -11.45
N ALA A 107 2.72 -9.43 -11.55
CA ALA A 107 1.80 -10.44 -11.04
C ALA A 107 2.13 -11.86 -11.55
N VAL A 108 2.44 -11.98 -12.84
CA VAL A 108 2.86 -13.26 -13.44
C VAL A 108 4.29 -13.63 -13.02
N SER A 109 5.24 -12.71 -13.12
CA SER A 109 6.67 -12.98 -12.89
C SER A 109 6.97 -13.36 -11.45
N PHE A 110 6.25 -12.76 -10.50
CA PHE A 110 6.34 -13.06 -9.06
C PHE A 110 5.32 -14.13 -8.63
N LYS A 111 4.71 -14.86 -9.57
CA LYS A 111 3.87 -16.02 -9.30
C LYS A 111 2.75 -15.72 -8.28
N MET A 112 2.03 -14.61 -8.48
CA MET A 112 0.97 -14.16 -7.56
C MET A 112 -0.05 -15.25 -7.21
N LYS A 113 -0.35 -16.15 -8.15
CA LYS A 113 -1.29 -17.27 -7.97
C LYS A 113 -0.76 -18.42 -7.12
N GLU A 114 0.53 -18.44 -6.81
CA GLU A 114 1.18 -19.46 -5.97
C GLU A 114 1.28 -19.01 -4.50
N VAL A 115 0.84 -17.80 -4.15
CA VAL A 115 0.85 -17.29 -2.77
C VAL A 115 -0.20 -18.03 -1.94
N ALA A 116 0.24 -18.78 -0.93
CA ALA A 116 -0.61 -19.68 -0.17
C ALA A 116 -0.76 -19.29 1.31
N THR A 117 0.18 -18.54 1.88
CA THR A 117 0.13 -18.17 3.31
C THR A 117 0.09 -16.67 3.53
N ARG A 118 -0.35 -16.26 4.72
CA ARG A 118 -0.33 -14.87 5.18
C ARG A 118 1.09 -14.26 5.21
N GLU A 119 2.11 -15.04 5.55
CA GLU A 119 3.53 -14.64 5.47
C GLU A 119 3.90 -14.35 4.02
N GLN A 120 3.53 -15.27 3.12
CA GLN A 120 3.81 -15.14 1.70
C GLN A 120 3.08 -13.95 1.08
N LEU A 121 1.87 -13.60 1.52
CA LEU A 121 1.14 -12.41 1.10
C LEU A 121 1.95 -11.13 1.34
N VAL A 122 2.39 -10.95 2.58
CA VAL A 122 3.16 -9.77 3.00
C VAL A 122 4.48 -9.70 2.23
N MET A 123 5.18 -10.83 2.14
CA MET A 123 6.45 -10.90 1.43
C MET A 123 6.31 -10.75 -0.08
N TRP A 124 5.21 -11.21 -0.68
CA TRP A 124 4.95 -11.03 -2.11
C TRP A 124 4.82 -9.55 -2.47
N LEU A 125 4.00 -8.80 -1.71
CA LEU A 125 3.85 -7.36 -1.90
C LEU A 125 5.18 -6.64 -1.72
N TRP A 126 5.96 -7.03 -0.72
CA TRP A 126 7.28 -6.44 -0.45
C TRP A 126 8.27 -6.67 -1.60
N ARG A 127 8.40 -7.91 -2.09
CA ARG A 127 9.30 -8.25 -3.21
C ARG A 127 8.91 -7.50 -4.48
N VAL A 128 7.62 -7.48 -4.82
CA VAL A 128 7.13 -6.75 -6.00
C VAL A 128 7.39 -5.26 -5.86
N HIS A 129 7.09 -4.66 -4.71
CA HIS A 129 7.31 -3.23 -4.50
C HIS A 129 8.81 -2.87 -4.57
N ASN A 130 9.71 -3.72 -4.04
CA ASN A 130 11.15 -3.51 -4.15
C ASN A 130 11.70 -3.69 -5.56
N PHE A 131 11.13 -4.61 -6.34
CA PHE A 131 11.41 -4.73 -7.76
C PHE A 131 11.00 -3.45 -8.52
N VAL A 132 9.81 -2.92 -8.22
CA VAL A 132 9.32 -1.65 -8.78
C VAL A 132 10.24 -0.49 -8.38
N ASN A 133 10.68 -0.43 -7.12
CA ASN A 133 11.63 0.59 -6.64
C ASN A 133 12.93 0.55 -7.44
N LYS A 134 13.51 -0.63 -7.63
CA LYS A 134 14.74 -0.79 -8.44
C LYS A 134 14.54 -0.30 -9.87
N ARG A 135 13.43 -0.67 -10.52
CA ARG A 135 13.13 -0.25 -11.90
C ARG A 135 12.96 1.27 -12.02
N LEU A 136 12.29 1.90 -11.04
CA LEU A 136 11.97 3.32 -11.08
C LEU A 136 13.10 4.22 -10.57
N SER A 137 14.15 3.65 -9.98
CA SER A 137 15.31 4.40 -9.47
C SER A 137 15.95 5.25 -10.57
N GLY A 138 16.03 6.56 -10.34
CA GLY A 138 16.59 7.52 -11.30
C GLY A 138 15.71 7.81 -12.52
N TYR A 139 14.47 7.30 -12.55
CA TYR A 139 13.52 7.61 -13.61
C TYR A 139 12.89 9.00 -13.40
N HIS A 140 12.25 9.58 -14.43
CA HIS A 140 11.68 10.93 -14.33
C HIS A 140 10.55 11.06 -13.30
N SER A 141 9.93 9.94 -12.89
CA SER A 141 8.92 9.88 -11.83
C SER A 141 9.50 9.63 -10.44
N ASP A 142 10.82 9.47 -10.32
CA ASP A 142 11.53 9.33 -9.06
C ASP A 142 11.68 10.71 -8.41
N ASP A 143 11.07 10.90 -7.24
CA ASP A 143 11.10 12.18 -6.54
C ASP A 143 12.51 12.40 -5.98
N PRO A 144 13.22 13.48 -6.38
CA PRO A 144 14.61 13.68 -5.96
C PRO A 144 14.78 13.81 -4.44
N LYS A 145 13.74 14.22 -3.69
CA LYS A 145 13.77 14.28 -2.23
C LYS A 145 13.43 12.94 -1.55
N PHE A 146 12.88 11.99 -2.30
CA PHE A 146 12.48 10.67 -1.83
C PHE A 146 12.90 9.59 -2.84
N PRO A 147 14.21 9.46 -3.11
CA PRO A 147 14.72 8.57 -4.14
C PRO A 147 14.31 7.13 -3.87
N LYS A 148 14.00 6.37 -4.94
CA LYS A 148 13.73 4.94 -4.81
C LYS A 148 14.95 4.23 -4.25
N ARG A 149 14.70 3.34 -3.29
CA ARG A 149 15.69 2.47 -2.67
C ARG A 149 15.02 1.16 -2.28
N GLN A 150 15.84 0.14 -2.04
CA GLN A 150 15.34 -1.08 -1.41
C GLN A 150 14.84 -0.75 0.00
N PHE A 151 13.67 -1.25 0.34
CA PHE A 151 12.99 -1.04 1.61
C PHE A 151 12.95 -2.35 2.42
N PRO A 152 13.09 -2.32 3.76
CA PRO A 152 13.51 -1.15 4.53
C PRO A 152 14.99 -0.83 4.29
N PRO A 153 15.41 0.45 4.34
CA PRO A 153 16.83 0.77 4.42
C PRO A 153 17.40 0.37 5.80
N PRO A 154 18.73 0.15 5.94
CA PRO A 154 19.34 -0.28 7.20
C PRO A 154 19.08 0.64 8.39
N VAL A 155 18.90 1.94 8.15
CA VAL A 155 18.56 2.93 9.18
C VAL A 155 17.19 2.69 9.82
N LEU A 156 16.25 2.04 9.12
CA LEU A 156 14.95 1.67 9.67
C LEU A 156 14.95 0.25 10.26
N CYS A 157 15.79 -0.63 9.75
CA CYS A 157 15.89 -2.01 10.22
C CYS A 157 17.29 -2.56 9.92
N SER A 158 18.21 -2.46 10.88
CA SER A 158 19.56 -3.01 10.73
C SER A 158 19.58 -4.53 10.78
N GLN A 159 18.71 -5.13 11.61
CA GLN A 159 18.51 -6.58 11.73
C GLN A 159 17.89 -7.23 10.48
N CYS A 160 17.29 -6.46 9.58
CA CYS A 160 16.75 -6.97 8.31
C CYS A 160 17.85 -7.36 7.31
N TYR A 161 19.12 -7.31 7.71
CA TYR A 161 20.27 -7.57 6.86
C TYR A 161 21.17 -8.64 7.46
N THR A 162 21.57 -9.59 6.63
CA THR A 162 22.59 -10.58 6.94
C THR A 162 23.99 -9.93 6.93
N PRO A 163 25.03 -10.57 7.51
CA PRO A 163 26.38 -10.00 7.57
C PRO A 163 27.01 -9.68 6.20
N ASP A 164 26.58 -10.36 5.13
CA ASP A 164 26.98 -10.12 3.74
C ASP A 164 26.15 -9.01 3.04
N GLY A 165 25.20 -8.40 3.76
CA GLY A 165 24.39 -7.28 3.29
C GLY A 165 23.16 -7.66 2.46
N ALA A 166 22.82 -8.96 2.37
CA ALA A 166 21.56 -9.41 1.80
C ALA A 166 20.40 -9.17 2.79
N PHE A 167 19.16 -9.24 2.30
CA PHE A 167 18.00 -9.17 3.20
C PHE A 167 17.84 -10.49 3.96
N ASP A 168 17.69 -10.40 5.28
CA ASP A 168 17.15 -11.47 6.10
C ASP A 168 15.61 -11.42 5.99
N GLU A 169 15.03 -12.34 5.22
CA GLU A 169 13.59 -12.33 4.94
C GLU A 169 12.72 -12.59 6.18
N GLU A 170 13.23 -13.27 7.20
CA GLU A 170 12.51 -13.51 8.44
C GLU A 170 12.41 -12.22 9.26
N GLU A 171 13.53 -11.50 9.40
CA GLU A 171 13.56 -10.21 10.08
C GLU A 171 12.81 -9.12 9.29
N VAL A 172 12.87 -9.16 7.95
CA VAL A 172 12.05 -8.29 7.09
C VAL A 172 10.56 -8.53 7.35
N LEU A 173 10.10 -9.79 7.39
CA LEU A 173 8.69 -10.08 7.65
C LEU A 173 8.26 -9.49 9.01
N LYS A 174 9.01 -9.74 10.08
CA LYS A 174 8.74 -9.18 11.43
C LYS A 174 8.67 -7.66 11.39
N PHE A 175 9.63 -7.02 10.71
CA PHE A 175 9.66 -5.58 10.54
C PHE A 175 8.43 -5.07 9.79
N LEU A 176 8.04 -5.69 8.67
CA LEU A 176 6.89 -5.25 7.86
C LEU A 176 5.59 -5.32 8.67
N ILE A 177 5.34 -6.42 9.37
CA ILE A 177 4.13 -6.57 10.21
C ILE A 177 4.08 -5.46 11.26
N ARG A 178 5.18 -5.21 11.96
CA ARG A 178 5.24 -4.14 12.97
C ARG A 178 5.07 -2.76 12.34
N TYR A 179 5.88 -2.43 11.33
CA TYR A 179 5.91 -1.13 10.68
C TYR A 179 4.54 -0.73 10.11
N PHE A 180 3.86 -1.66 9.44
CA PHE A 180 2.56 -1.41 8.83
C PHE A 180 1.37 -1.54 9.79
N SER A 181 1.54 -2.22 10.93
CA SER A 181 0.57 -2.19 12.04
C SER A 181 0.64 -0.90 12.84
N ASP A 182 1.84 -0.34 12.97
CA ASP A 182 2.13 0.86 13.75
C ASP A 182 2.05 2.15 12.91
N ILE A 183 1.41 2.12 11.73
CA ILE A 183 1.09 3.35 10.98
C ILE A 183 0.07 4.12 11.83
N ARG A 184 0.60 4.89 12.76
CA ARG A 184 -0.16 5.85 13.53
C ARG A 184 -0.73 6.85 12.54
N GLN A 185 -2.00 7.21 12.77
CA GLN A 185 -2.51 8.49 12.33
C GLN A 185 -1.72 9.56 13.09
N ASP A 186 -0.48 9.83 12.69
CA ASP A 186 0.23 11.00 13.18
C ASP A 186 -0.68 12.17 12.82
N SER A 187 -1.35 12.73 13.83
CA SER A 187 -2.21 13.88 13.65
C SER A 187 -1.48 14.92 12.81
N VAL A 188 -2.17 15.61 11.91
CA VAL A 188 -1.60 16.68 11.05
C VAL A 188 -0.74 17.67 11.85
N GLN A 189 -0.98 17.77 13.16
CA GLN A 189 -0.22 18.55 14.13
C GLN A 189 1.22 18.07 14.37
N ALA A 190 1.49 16.76 14.36
CA ALA A 190 2.80 16.18 14.63
C ALA A 190 3.79 16.33 13.45
N CYS A 191 3.31 16.56 12.23
CA CYS A 191 4.14 16.88 11.07
C CYS A 191 4.51 18.38 10.96
N ARG A 192 4.07 19.23 11.88
CA ARG A 192 4.62 20.58 12.05
C ARG A 192 5.88 20.53 12.91
N ILE A 193 6.92 19.87 12.42
CA ILE A 193 8.26 20.14 12.92
C ILE A 193 8.59 21.56 12.46
N ASN A 194 8.65 22.50 13.41
CA ASN A 194 9.28 23.77 13.19
C ASN A 194 10.74 23.48 12.78
N TYR A 195 11.13 23.90 11.57
CA TYR A 195 12.52 23.85 11.11
C TYR A 195 13.50 24.70 11.95
N ALA A 196 13.03 25.28 13.07
CA ALA A 196 13.84 26.03 14.03
C ALA A 196 14.54 25.12 15.07
N ASP A 197 14.11 23.87 15.27
CA ASP A 197 14.67 22.99 16.32
C ASP A 197 15.75 22.01 15.82
N LEU A 198 16.28 22.20 14.61
CA LEU A 198 17.36 21.35 14.05
C LEU A 198 18.70 22.08 13.88
N THR A 199 18.91 23.19 14.59
CA THR A 199 20.25 23.78 14.76
C THR A 199 20.74 23.56 16.19
N LEU A 200 21.36 22.41 16.42
CA LEU A 200 22.50 22.22 17.32
C LEU A 200 23.50 21.28 16.65
#